data_AF-A0A016SQR7-F1
#
_entry.id   AF-A0A016SQR7-F1
#
_cell.length_a   1.000
_cell.length_b   1.000
_cell.length_c   1.000
_cell.angle_alpha   90.00
_cell.angle_beta   90.00
_cell.angle_gamma   90.00
#
_symmetry.space_group_name_H-M   'P 1'
#
loop_
_entity.id
_entity.type
_entity.pdbx_description
1 polymer ?
#
loop_
_entity_poly.entity_id
_entity_poly.type
_entity_poly.pdbx_seq_one_letter_code
_entity_poly.pdbx_strand_id
1 'polypeptide(L)'
;MARFGIAQESTCNYVGLVKCFINILDEWAWTLYELKDNVVTITSDQCTHLKELDKCIKDDLDEQHQCSHREVVEVSNTVSDLLTHRKDSGSFLKSYYLLTYACSAEGQEILTKHRDCLKSEKIGEMTLSAGTYLSEKFLEHDDDEEACTNLNLKLQEYIRAMSNLCSKHEAAQLMCKSLTNMFKGLHVDKLDKCVLDCKIPEEEVEEESKMRGCRR
;
A
#
# COMPACT_ATOMS: atom_id res chain seq x y z
N MET A 1 16.68 30.10 33.10
CA MET A 1 15.35 29.45 33.13
C MET A 1 15.31 28.41 32.04
N ALA A 2 15.56 27.15 32.38
CA ALA A 2 15.48 26.04 31.44
C ALA A 2 14.00 25.68 31.23
N ARG A 3 13.52 25.75 30.00
CA ARG A 3 12.24 25.17 29.60
C ARG A 3 12.44 23.66 29.49
N PHE A 4 12.06 22.93 30.52
CA PHE A 4 11.78 21.50 30.40
C PHE A 4 10.55 21.38 29.50
N GLY A 5 10.75 20.95 28.25
CA GLY A 5 9.66 20.44 27.43
C GLY A 5 9.13 19.18 28.13
N ILE A 6 7.89 19.24 28.58
CA ILE A 6 7.17 18.08 29.09
C ILE A 6 7.06 17.13 27.90
N ALA A 7 7.78 16.01 27.93
CA ALA A 7 7.48 14.89 27.05
C ALA A 7 6.03 14.50 27.35
N GLN A 8 5.15 14.67 26.37
CA GLN A 8 3.75 14.30 26.49
C GLN A 8 3.73 12.78 26.71
N GLU A 9 3.35 12.36 27.91
CA GLU A 9 3.22 10.95 28.26
C GLU A 9 2.16 10.35 27.34
N SER A 10 2.54 9.36 26.53
CA SER A 10 1.62 8.75 25.58
C SER A 10 0.46 8.09 26.32
N THR A 11 -0.76 8.31 25.84
CA THR A 11 -1.98 7.65 26.34
C THR A 11 -2.24 6.31 25.63
N CYS A 12 -1.34 5.90 24.72
CA CYS A 12 -1.45 4.67 23.95
C CYS A 12 -1.45 3.43 24.86
N ASN A 13 -2.54 2.66 24.80
CA ASN A 13 -2.63 1.32 25.35
C ASN A 13 -1.92 0.32 24.43
N TYR A 14 -0.59 0.31 24.52
CA TYR A 14 0.29 -0.55 23.73
C TYR A 14 -0.10 -2.03 23.83
N VAL A 15 -0.43 -2.51 25.03
CA VAL A 15 -0.78 -3.92 25.27
C VAL A 15 -2.10 -4.29 24.59
N GLY A 16 -3.10 -3.41 24.63
CA GLY A 16 -4.37 -3.60 23.93
C GLY A 16 -4.16 -3.74 22.42
N LEU A 17 -3.36 -2.85 21.83
CA LEU A 17 -3.06 -2.88 20.40
C LEU A 17 -2.27 -4.13 19.98
N VAL A 18 -1.27 -4.55 20.76
CA VAL A 18 -0.53 -5.81 20.52
C VAL A 18 -1.48 -7.01 20.49
N LYS A 19 -2.40 -7.09 21.47
CA LYS A 19 -3.41 -8.17 21.51
C LYS A 19 -4.32 -8.15 20.30
N CYS A 20 -4.76 -6.95 19.88
CA CYS A 20 -5.59 -6.77 18.69
C CYS A 20 -4.90 -7.38 17.45
N PHE A 21 -3.63 -7.03 17.23
CA PHE A 21 -2.87 -7.55 16.09
C PHE A 21 -2.60 -9.06 16.16
N ILE A 22 -2.18 -9.59 17.32
CA ILE A 22 -1.89 -11.02 17.45
C ILE A 22 -3.14 -11.85 17.16
N ASN A 23 -4.31 -11.46 17.67
CA ASN A 23 -5.55 -12.20 17.44
C ASN A 23 -5.91 -12.29 15.95
N ILE A 24 -5.71 -11.20 15.20
CA ILE A 24 -5.98 -11.19 13.76
C ILE A 24 -4.93 -11.99 12.99
N LEU A 25 -3.67 -11.87 13.37
CA LEU A 25 -2.57 -12.56 12.69
C LEU A 25 -2.58 -14.06 12.94
N ASP A 26 -3.03 -14.54 14.11
CA ASP A 26 -3.17 -15.97 14.36
C ASP A 26 -4.17 -16.62 13.38
N GLU A 27 -5.24 -15.90 13.02
CA GLU A 27 -6.22 -16.36 12.05
C GLU A 27 -5.81 -16.14 10.59
N TRP A 28 -5.03 -15.08 10.27
CA TRP A 28 -4.84 -14.58 8.90
C TRP A 28 -3.40 -14.27 8.45
N ALA A 29 -2.39 -14.63 9.25
CA ALA A 29 -0.97 -14.37 8.96
C ALA A 29 -0.59 -14.76 7.52
N TRP A 30 -1.00 -15.95 7.06
CA TRP A 30 -0.65 -16.44 5.72
C TRP A 30 -1.05 -15.49 4.58
N THR A 31 -2.23 -14.85 4.66
CA THR A 31 -2.69 -13.90 3.63
C THR A 31 -1.84 -12.62 3.61
N LEU A 32 -1.35 -12.18 4.77
CA LEU A 32 -0.49 -10.99 4.85
C LEU A 32 0.97 -11.30 4.46
N TYR A 33 1.41 -12.55 4.59
CA TYR A 33 2.77 -12.95 4.22
C TYR A 33 2.93 -13.40 2.75
N GLU A 34 1.88 -13.88 2.08
CA GLU A 34 1.89 -14.22 0.63
C GLU A 34 1.56 -13.03 -0.30
N LEU A 35 2.17 -11.87 0.01
CA LEU A 35 1.89 -10.58 -0.60
C LEU A 35 1.93 -10.52 -2.13
N LYS A 36 2.94 -11.16 -2.74
CA LYS A 36 3.22 -11.06 -4.19
C LYS A 36 2.04 -11.56 -5.03
N ASP A 37 1.35 -12.57 -4.55
CA ASP A 37 0.20 -13.16 -5.22
C ASP A 37 -1.05 -12.35 -4.83
N ASN A 38 -1.20 -12.05 -3.53
CA ASN A 38 -2.41 -11.47 -2.98
C ASN A 38 -2.76 -10.07 -3.52
N VAL A 39 -1.80 -9.24 -3.92
CA VAL A 39 -2.10 -7.91 -4.54
C VAL A 39 -3.02 -8.03 -5.76
N VAL A 40 -2.94 -9.13 -6.51
CA VAL A 40 -3.75 -9.37 -7.71
C VAL A 40 -4.72 -10.55 -7.61
N THR A 41 -4.64 -11.33 -6.52
CA THR A 41 -5.49 -12.52 -6.32
C THR A 41 -6.49 -12.41 -5.20
N ILE A 42 -6.38 -11.41 -4.33
CA ILE A 42 -7.25 -11.28 -3.16
C ILE A 42 -8.73 -11.20 -3.57
N THR A 43 -9.54 -12.01 -2.88
CA THR A 43 -10.99 -12.11 -3.10
C THR A 43 -11.76 -11.22 -2.14
N SER A 44 -13.02 -10.90 -2.45
CA SER A 44 -13.89 -10.12 -1.57
C SER A 44 -14.05 -10.75 -0.17
N ASP A 45 -14.04 -12.09 -0.08
CA ASP A 45 -14.13 -12.78 1.20
C ASP A 45 -12.85 -12.57 2.01
N GLN A 46 -11.67 -12.68 1.38
CA GLN A 46 -10.41 -12.38 2.05
C GLN A 46 -10.30 -10.90 2.48
N CYS A 47 -10.98 -10.00 1.79
CA CYS A 47 -11.05 -8.58 2.16
C CYS A 47 -11.82 -8.30 3.45
N THR A 48 -12.68 -9.20 3.94
CA THR A 48 -13.34 -9.01 5.25
C THR A 48 -12.31 -9.02 6.38
N HIS A 49 -11.23 -9.77 6.24
CA HIS A 49 -10.20 -9.89 7.26
C HIS A 49 -9.28 -8.69 7.31
N LEU A 50 -9.02 -8.05 6.15
CA LEU A 50 -8.39 -6.74 6.15
C LEU A 50 -9.24 -5.67 6.85
N LYS A 51 -10.57 -5.78 6.80
CA LYS A 51 -11.45 -4.86 7.54
C LYS A 51 -11.39 -5.09 9.05
N GLU A 52 -11.17 -6.32 9.51
CA GLU A 52 -10.92 -6.56 10.92
C GLU A 52 -9.58 -5.93 11.36
N LEU A 53 -8.55 -6.03 10.52
CA LEU A 53 -7.27 -5.37 10.79
C LEU A 53 -7.40 -3.83 10.78
N ASP A 54 -8.23 -3.29 9.90
CA ASP A 54 -8.55 -1.86 9.81
C ASP A 54 -9.10 -1.31 11.14
N LYS A 55 -9.91 -2.09 11.87
CA LYS A 55 -10.44 -1.69 13.19
C LYS A 55 -9.32 -1.47 14.20
N CYS A 56 -8.33 -2.38 14.25
CA CYS A 56 -7.16 -2.21 15.13
C CYS A 56 -6.29 -1.02 14.72
N ILE A 57 -6.27 -0.62 13.45
CA ILE A 57 -5.45 0.50 12.97
C ILE A 57 -6.13 1.84 13.22
N LYS A 58 -7.44 1.91 13.01
CA LYS A 58 -8.25 3.13 13.15
C LYS A 58 -8.81 3.35 14.55
N ASP A 59 -8.52 2.44 15.47
CA ASP A 59 -9.04 2.46 16.83
C ASP A 59 -10.59 2.40 16.90
N ASP A 60 -11.18 1.64 15.97
CA ASP A 60 -12.64 1.39 15.90
C ASP A 60 -12.98 0.10 16.67
N LEU A 61 -12.63 0.11 17.96
CA LEU A 61 -12.78 -1.01 18.89
C LEU A 61 -13.68 -0.62 20.07
N ASP A 62 -14.31 -1.62 20.69
CA ASP A 62 -15.08 -1.41 21.92
C ASP A 62 -14.19 -0.86 23.05
N GLU A 63 -12.94 -1.34 23.14
CA GLU A 63 -11.90 -0.81 24.01
C GLU A 63 -10.81 -0.13 23.17
N GLN A 64 -10.87 1.20 23.11
CA GLN A 64 -9.95 2.00 22.32
C GLN A 64 -8.52 2.01 22.89
N HIS A 65 -7.53 1.89 22.02
CA HIS A 65 -6.12 1.91 22.37
C HIS A 65 -5.50 3.32 22.38
N GLN A 66 -6.13 4.33 21.77
CA GLN A 66 -5.70 5.73 21.77
C GLN A 66 -4.27 5.97 21.28
N CYS A 67 -3.76 5.07 20.43
CA CYS A 67 -2.41 5.18 19.89
C CYS A 67 -2.42 6.08 18.66
N SER A 68 -1.42 6.93 18.55
CA SER A 68 -1.15 7.64 17.30
C SER A 68 -0.83 6.65 16.19
N HIS A 69 -1.05 7.04 14.93
CA HIS A 69 -0.74 6.17 13.79
C HIS A 69 0.73 5.74 13.75
N ARG A 70 1.64 6.61 14.19
CA ARG A 70 3.05 6.27 14.34
C ARG A 70 3.26 5.13 15.33
N GLU A 71 2.62 5.19 16.49
CA GLU A 71 2.69 4.12 17.49
C GLU A 71 2.07 2.82 16.95
N VAL A 72 1.01 2.91 16.13
CA VAL A 72 0.43 1.75 15.44
C VAL A 72 1.46 1.06 14.54
N VAL A 73 2.20 1.85 13.75
CA VAL A 73 3.29 1.32 12.91
C VAL A 73 4.42 0.74 13.76
N GLU A 74 4.84 1.40 14.83
CA GLU A 74 5.88 0.89 15.75
C GLU A 74 5.47 -0.43 16.41
N VAL A 75 4.23 -0.54 16.90
CA VAL A 75 3.69 -1.78 17.49
C VAL A 75 3.64 -2.91 16.46
N SER A 76 3.24 -2.60 15.22
CA SER A 76 3.17 -3.60 14.16
C SER A 76 4.54 -4.19 13.79
N ASN A 77 5.62 -3.39 13.85
CA ASN A 77 6.99 -3.87 13.69
C ASN A 77 7.35 -4.84 14.82
N THR A 78 7.07 -4.46 16.08
CA THR A 78 7.32 -5.33 17.24
C THR A 78 6.58 -6.66 17.12
N VAL A 79 5.29 -6.65 16.75
CA VAL A 79 4.51 -7.86 16.56
C VAL A 79 5.07 -8.71 15.41
N SER A 80 5.47 -8.09 14.30
CA SER A 80 6.09 -8.80 13.17
C SER A 80 7.38 -9.51 13.61
N ASP A 81 8.26 -8.82 14.32
CA ASP A 81 9.51 -9.38 14.83
C ASP A 81 9.30 -10.54 15.82
N LEU A 82 8.26 -10.43 16.65
CA LEU A 82 7.86 -11.49 17.58
C LEU A 82 7.38 -12.74 16.84
N LEU A 83 6.56 -12.58 15.81
CA LEU A 83 5.97 -13.70 15.06
C LEU A 83 6.99 -14.40 14.14
N THR A 84 7.91 -13.64 13.53
CA THR A 84 8.93 -14.19 12.63
C THR A 84 10.18 -14.68 13.37
N HIS A 85 10.28 -14.42 14.68
CA HIS A 85 11.49 -14.63 15.48
C HIS A 85 12.74 -13.97 14.86
N ARG A 86 12.56 -12.86 14.14
CA ARG A 86 13.63 -12.14 13.45
C ARG A 86 13.48 -10.65 13.71
N LYS A 87 14.59 -10.00 14.09
CA LYS A 87 14.62 -8.55 14.24
C LYS A 87 14.56 -7.85 12.88
N ASP A 88 13.87 -6.71 12.84
CA ASP A 88 13.76 -5.83 11.66
C ASP A 88 13.12 -6.57 10.47
N SER A 89 12.09 -7.38 10.76
CA SER A 89 11.35 -8.16 9.76
C SER A 89 10.44 -7.30 8.86
N GLY A 90 10.27 -6.03 9.22
CA GLY A 90 9.34 -5.11 8.59
C GLY A 90 7.90 -5.34 9.05
N SER A 91 7.09 -4.28 8.96
CA SER A 91 5.70 -4.31 9.40
C SER A 91 4.81 -5.14 8.46
N PHE A 92 3.98 -6.03 9.03
CA PHE A 92 2.86 -6.64 8.30
C PHE A 92 1.86 -5.60 7.76
N LEU A 93 1.87 -4.36 8.28
CA LEU A 93 1.05 -3.27 7.75
C LEU A 93 1.44 -2.91 6.32
N LYS A 94 2.68 -3.18 5.89
CA LYS A 94 3.07 -3.08 4.48
C LYS A 94 2.11 -3.88 3.61
N SER A 95 1.82 -5.11 4.01
CA SER A 95 0.89 -5.99 3.31
C SER A 95 -0.53 -5.43 3.32
N TYR A 96 -0.99 -5.01 4.48
CA TYR A 96 -2.32 -4.43 4.64
C TYR A 96 -2.54 -3.22 3.74
N TYR A 97 -1.60 -2.26 3.71
CA TYR A 97 -1.76 -1.05 2.92
C TYR A 97 -1.69 -1.30 1.42
N LEU A 98 -0.81 -2.21 0.98
CA LEU A 98 -0.77 -2.64 -0.43
C LEU A 98 -2.09 -3.26 -0.87
N LEU A 99 -2.73 -4.04 0.00
CA LEU A 99 -4.00 -4.72 -0.29
C LEU A 99 -5.23 -3.82 -0.12
N THR A 100 -5.12 -2.69 0.57
CA THR A 100 -6.26 -1.80 0.87
C THR A 100 -6.99 -1.36 -0.41
N TYR A 101 -6.24 -1.02 -1.47
CA TYR A 101 -6.88 -0.62 -2.73
C TYR A 101 -7.50 -1.82 -3.45
N ALA A 102 -6.80 -2.95 -3.51
CA ALA A 102 -7.32 -4.20 -4.06
C ALA A 102 -8.63 -4.65 -3.39
N CYS A 103 -8.83 -4.32 -2.10
CA CYS A 103 -10.04 -4.58 -1.35
C CYS A 103 -11.13 -3.50 -1.41
N SER A 104 -10.88 -2.40 -2.12
CA SER A 104 -11.93 -1.42 -2.44
C SER A 104 -12.89 -1.97 -3.50
N ALA A 105 -14.06 -1.34 -3.66
CA ALA A 105 -15.02 -1.73 -4.69
C ALA A 105 -14.41 -1.63 -6.11
N GLU A 106 -13.69 -0.53 -6.38
CA GLU A 106 -12.99 -0.31 -7.66
C GLU A 106 -11.86 -1.33 -7.86
N GLY A 107 -11.07 -1.60 -6.82
CA GLY A 107 -10.02 -2.62 -6.87
C GLY A 107 -10.57 -4.01 -7.16
N GLN A 108 -11.63 -4.43 -6.46
CA GLN A 108 -12.28 -5.73 -6.70
C GLN A 108 -12.89 -5.82 -8.10
N GLU A 109 -13.40 -4.72 -8.67
CA GLU A 109 -13.87 -4.67 -10.04
C GLU A 109 -12.73 -4.93 -11.04
N ILE A 110 -11.59 -4.24 -10.88
CA ILE A 110 -10.39 -4.44 -11.69
C ILE A 110 -9.92 -5.90 -11.58
N LEU A 111 -9.80 -6.40 -10.35
CA LEU A 111 -9.34 -7.77 -10.10
C LEU A 111 -10.29 -8.79 -10.72
N THR A 112 -11.60 -8.60 -10.64
CA THR A 112 -12.58 -9.54 -11.21
C THR A 112 -12.50 -9.57 -12.74
N LYS A 113 -12.30 -8.42 -13.38
CA LYS A 113 -12.26 -8.31 -14.85
C LYS A 113 -10.93 -8.75 -15.46
N HIS A 114 -9.80 -8.51 -14.77
CA HIS A 114 -8.47 -8.63 -15.36
C HIS A 114 -7.52 -9.59 -14.64
N ARG A 115 -8.01 -10.40 -13.68
CA ARG A 115 -7.20 -11.30 -12.83
C ARG A 115 -6.15 -12.09 -13.59
N ASP A 116 -6.55 -12.77 -14.67
CA ASP A 116 -5.67 -13.69 -15.38
C ASP A 116 -4.52 -12.94 -16.07
N CYS A 117 -4.80 -11.76 -16.62
CA CYS A 117 -3.77 -10.90 -17.18
C CYS A 117 -2.85 -10.34 -16.10
N LEU A 118 -3.40 -9.83 -15.00
CA LEU A 118 -2.60 -9.25 -13.90
C LEU A 118 -1.63 -10.29 -13.31
N LYS A 119 -2.04 -11.55 -13.26
CA LYS A 119 -1.19 -12.69 -12.90
C LYS A 119 -0.12 -12.97 -13.95
N SER A 120 -0.50 -13.08 -15.23
CA SER A 120 0.45 -13.42 -16.31
C SER A 120 1.54 -12.37 -16.48
N GLU A 121 1.17 -11.09 -16.34
CA GLU A 121 2.07 -9.94 -16.39
C GLU A 121 2.81 -9.69 -15.07
N LYS A 122 2.59 -10.53 -14.05
CA LYS A 122 3.28 -10.47 -12.75
C LYS A 122 3.15 -9.11 -12.04
N ILE A 123 1.99 -8.47 -12.17
CA ILE A 123 1.75 -7.13 -11.62
C ILE A 123 1.91 -7.09 -10.10
N GLY A 124 1.52 -8.16 -9.40
CA GLY A 124 1.71 -8.27 -7.94
C GLY A 124 3.18 -8.30 -7.52
N GLU A 125 4.03 -9.06 -8.21
CA GLU A 125 5.49 -9.10 -7.99
C GLU A 125 6.13 -7.73 -8.26
N MET A 126 5.76 -7.10 -9.38
CA MET A 126 6.24 -5.77 -9.74
C MET A 126 5.84 -4.72 -8.70
N THR A 127 4.58 -4.73 -8.24
CA THR A 127 4.08 -3.81 -7.22
C THR A 127 4.87 -3.94 -5.93
N LEU A 128 5.11 -5.17 -5.47
CA LEU A 128 5.87 -5.42 -4.25
C LEU A 128 7.34 -4.96 -4.37
N SER A 129 7.97 -5.27 -5.51
CA SER A 129 9.36 -4.88 -5.77
C SER A 129 9.51 -3.37 -5.87
N ALA A 130 8.58 -2.69 -6.56
CA ALA A 130 8.54 -1.24 -6.67
C ALA A 130 8.38 -0.59 -5.29
N GLY A 131 7.46 -1.11 -4.47
CA GLY A 131 7.23 -0.61 -3.11
C GLY A 131 8.48 -0.68 -2.24
N THR A 132 9.18 -1.81 -2.25
CA THR A 132 10.45 -1.97 -1.51
C THR A 132 11.51 -0.99 -2.00
N TYR A 133 11.76 -0.96 -3.31
CA TYR A 133 12.79 -0.08 -3.90
C TYR A 133 12.55 1.39 -3.60
N LEU A 134 11.31 1.87 -3.78
CA LEU A 134 10.96 3.26 -3.57
C LEU A 134 11.05 3.65 -2.09
N SER A 135 10.70 2.74 -1.18
CA SER A 135 10.81 3.00 0.27
C SER A 135 12.28 3.16 0.67
N GLU A 136 13.14 2.20 0.30
CA GLU A 136 14.58 2.24 0.62
C GLU A 136 15.26 3.46 -0.01
N LYS A 137 14.92 3.78 -1.27
CA LYS A 137 15.62 4.82 -2.01
C LYS A 137 15.24 6.24 -1.59
N PHE A 138 13.95 6.49 -1.35
CA PHE A 138 13.44 7.86 -1.20
C PHE A 138 12.88 8.16 0.18
N LEU A 139 12.40 7.14 0.91
CA LEU A 139 11.77 7.37 2.22
C LEU A 139 12.73 7.19 3.39
N GLU A 140 13.84 6.50 3.22
CA GLU A 140 14.84 6.34 4.29
C GLU A 140 15.87 7.49 4.32
N HIS A 141 16.14 8.13 3.19
CA HIS A 141 17.31 9.02 3.04
C HIS A 141 17.00 10.47 2.68
N ASP A 142 15.91 10.73 1.95
CA ASP A 142 15.59 12.08 1.49
C ASP A 142 14.82 12.86 2.58
N ASP A 143 14.86 14.19 2.47
CA ASP A 143 13.94 15.07 3.20
C ASP A 143 12.50 14.95 2.66
N ASP A 144 11.52 15.44 3.42
CA ASP A 144 10.10 15.20 3.15
C ASP A 144 9.63 15.74 1.78
N GLU A 145 10.18 16.87 1.32
CA GLU A 145 9.81 17.51 0.05
C GLU A 145 10.45 16.81 -1.15
N GLU A 146 11.73 16.47 -1.04
CA GLU A 146 12.45 15.70 -2.05
C GLU A 146 11.87 14.30 -2.19
N ALA A 147 11.58 13.62 -1.06
CA ALA A 147 10.94 12.31 -1.04
C ALA A 147 9.59 12.31 -1.78
N CYS A 148 8.73 13.29 -1.49
CA CYS A 148 7.42 13.41 -2.14
C CYS A 148 7.55 13.63 -3.66
N THR A 149 8.46 14.50 -4.07
CA THR A 149 8.70 14.82 -5.49
C THR A 149 9.23 13.61 -6.24
N ASN A 150 10.26 12.95 -5.70
CA ASN A 150 10.89 11.78 -6.30
C ASN A 150 9.93 10.59 -6.41
N LEU A 151 9.12 10.35 -5.37
CA LEU A 151 8.08 9.33 -5.40
C LEU A 151 7.06 9.59 -6.49
N ASN A 152 6.55 10.81 -6.60
CA ASN A 152 5.59 11.18 -7.65
C ASN A 152 6.17 10.97 -9.05
N LEU A 153 7.41 11.39 -9.28
CA LEU A 153 8.08 11.18 -10.57
C LEU A 153 8.18 9.69 -10.91
N LYS A 154 8.58 8.84 -9.95
CA LYS A 154 8.69 7.39 -10.18
C LYS A 154 7.35 6.70 -10.35
N LEU A 155 6.33 7.09 -9.60
CA LEU A 155 4.98 6.56 -9.81
C LEU A 155 4.47 6.90 -11.22
N GLN A 156 4.72 8.11 -11.71
CA GLN A 156 4.35 8.51 -13.07
C GLN A 156 5.14 7.77 -14.16
N GLU A 157 6.44 7.53 -13.95
CA GLU A 157 7.22 6.66 -14.85
C GLU A 157 6.63 5.25 -14.92
N TYR A 158 6.26 4.67 -13.77
CA TYR A 158 5.65 3.35 -13.71
C TYR A 158 4.28 3.29 -14.39
N ILE A 159 3.42 4.30 -14.18
CA ILE A 159 2.13 4.38 -14.87
C ILE A 159 2.33 4.36 -16.38
N ARG A 160 3.27 5.17 -16.89
CA ARG A 160 3.58 5.24 -18.34
C ARG A 160 4.16 3.95 -18.87
N ALA A 161 5.04 3.29 -18.12
CA ALA A 161 5.65 2.02 -18.52
C ALA A 161 4.63 0.88 -18.57
N MET A 162 3.56 0.97 -17.78
CA MET A 162 2.48 -0.01 -17.72
C MET A 162 1.26 0.37 -18.57
N SER A 163 1.32 1.48 -19.29
CA SER A 163 0.30 1.83 -20.28
C SER A 163 0.16 0.68 -21.29
N ASN A 164 -1.08 0.24 -21.51
CA ASN A 164 -1.50 -0.89 -22.34
C ASN A 164 -1.41 -2.28 -21.70
N LEU A 165 -0.98 -2.42 -20.44
CA LEU A 165 -1.05 -3.70 -19.74
C LEU A 165 -2.45 -3.93 -19.15
N CYS A 166 -3.00 -5.12 -19.42
CA CYS A 166 -4.27 -5.58 -18.86
C CYS A 166 -5.44 -4.60 -18.99
N SER A 167 -5.67 -4.14 -20.23
CA SER A 167 -6.83 -3.34 -20.69
C SER A 167 -6.72 -1.81 -20.65
N LYS A 168 -5.51 -1.27 -20.89
CA LYS A 168 -5.13 0.17 -20.95
C LYS A 168 -4.38 0.57 -19.68
N HIS A 169 -5.07 0.88 -18.60
CA HIS A 169 -4.47 1.55 -17.45
C HIS A 169 -4.85 0.95 -16.10
N GLU A 170 -5.62 -0.13 -16.09
CA GLU A 170 -6.15 -0.79 -14.90
C GLU A 170 -5.03 -1.42 -14.08
N ALA A 171 -4.03 -2.04 -14.74
CA ALA A 171 -2.83 -2.54 -14.06
C ALA A 171 -2.02 -1.39 -13.44
N ALA A 172 -1.83 -0.30 -14.18
CA ALA A 172 -1.12 0.89 -13.71
C ALA A 172 -1.85 1.55 -12.53
N GLN A 173 -3.17 1.63 -12.59
CA GLN A 173 -4.03 2.17 -11.55
C GLN A 173 -3.96 1.32 -10.28
N LEU A 174 -4.11 0.00 -10.41
CA LEU A 174 -4.02 -0.93 -9.30
C LEU A 174 -2.68 -0.81 -8.58
N MET A 175 -1.58 -0.82 -9.33
CA MET A 175 -0.25 -0.68 -8.74
C MET A 175 -0.06 0.69 -8.08
N CYS A 176 -0.35 1.79 -8.77
CA CYS A 176 -0.11 3.13 -8.25
C CYS A 176 -0.91 3.40 -6.97
N LYS A 177 -2.19 3.03 -6.93
CA LYS A 177 -3.05 3.23 -5.76
C LYS A 177 -2.62 2.35 -4.59
N SER A 178 -2.22 1.11 -4.85
CA SER A 178 -1.68 0.21 -3.83
C SER A 178 -0.39 0.76 -3.21
N LEU A 179 0.55 1.22 -4.05
CA LEU A 179 1.79 1.86 -3.60
C LEU A 179 1.52 3.15 -2.83
N THR A 180 0.60 3.99 -3.30
CA THR A 180 0.21 5.23 -2.63
C THR A 180 -0.31 4.97 -1.22
N ASN A 181 -1.20 3.98 -1.06
CA ASN A 181 -1.70 3.59 0.25
C ASN A 181 -0.58 3.08 1.15
N MET A 182 0.32 2.26 0.60
CA MET A 182 1.49 1.75 1.33
C MET A 182 2.39 2.87 1.86
N PHE A 183 2.77 3.82 1.00
CA PHE A 183 3.64 4.91 1.41
C PHE A 183 2.97 5.82 2.44
N LYS A 184 1.73 6.25 2.18
CA LYS A 184 0.99 7.11 3.11
C LYS A 184 0.71 6.43 4.44
N GLY A 185 0.46 5.12 4.43
CA GLY A 185 0.20 4.35 5.64
C GLY A 185 1.45 4.11 6.50
N LEU A 186 2.60 3.83 5.89
CA LEU A 186 3.83 3.52 6.63
C LEU A 186 4.65 4.76 6.99
N HIS A 187 4.54 5.83 6.20
CA HIS A 187 5.37 7.03 6.33
C HIS A 187 4.52 8.28 6.53
N VAL A 188 3.51 8.21 7.40
CA VAL A 188 2.57 9.31 7.68
C VAL A 188 3.31 10.61 7.97
N ASP A 189 4.33 10.59 8.83
CA ASP A 189 5.06 11.81 9.22
C ASP A 189 5.77 12.48 8.02
N LYS A 190 6.40 11.67 7.16
CA LYS A 190 7.13 12.18 5.98
C LYS A 190 6.21 12.62 4.85
N LEU A 191 5.05 11.99 4.71
CA LEU A 191 4.16 12.15 3.56
C LEU A 191 2.82 12.81 3.89
N ASP A 192 2.64 13.36 5.09
CA ASP A 192 1.41 14.01 5.55
C ASP A 192 0.92 15.08 4.55
N LYS A 193 1.85 15.90 4.04
CA LYS A 193 1.56 16.96 3.05
C LYS A 193 1.71 16.51 1.61
N CYS A 194 2.11 15.26 1.37
CA CYS A 194 2.39 14.77 0.04
C CYS A 194 1.10 14.34 -0.69
N VAL A 195 0.88 14.92 -1.86
CA VAL A 195 -0.17 14.50 -2.78
C VAL A 195 0.44 13.57 -3.82
N LEU A 196 0.30 12.26 -3.61
CA LEU A 196 0.71 11.25 -4.59
C LEU A 196 -0.37 11.12 -5.67
N ASP A 197 -0.01 11.43 -6.91
CA ASP A 197 -0.94 11.50 -8.04
C ASP A 197 -0.85 10.25 -8.92
N CYS A 198 -1.95 9.50 -8.98
CA CYS A 198 -2.12 8.35 -9.88
C CYS A 198 -2.87 8.72 -11.16
N LYS A 199 -2.81 9.99 -11.60
CA LYS A 199 -3.36 10.40 -12.89
C LYS A 199 -2.79 9.54 -14.00
N ILE A 200 -3.72 8.91 -14.70
CA ILE A 200 -3.47 8.20 -15.93
C ILE A 200 -3.37 9.27 -17.04
N PRO A 201 -2.27 9.31 -17.82
CA PRO A 201 -2.19 10.19 -18.98
C PRO A 201 -3.33 9.88 -19.95
N GLU A 202 -4.10 10.88 -20.37
CA GLU A 202 -5.07 10.70 -21.44
C GLU A 202 -4.31 10.28 -22.72
N GLU A 203 -4.68 9.15 -23.31
CA GLU A 203 -4.13 8.74 -24.61
C GLU A 203 -4.44 9.82 -25.65
N GLU A 204 -3.43 10.26 -26.40
CA GLU A 204 -3.63 10.97 -27.66
C GLU A 204 -4.52 10.09 -28.56
N VAL A 205 -5.74 10.54 -28.79
CA VAL A 205 -6.75 9.82 -29.57
C VAL A 205 -6.26 9.64 -31.01
N GLU A 206 -5.96 8.40 -31.39
CA GLU A 206 -5.98 7.80 -32.74
C GLU A 206 -5.69 8.71 -33.97
N GLU A 207 -4.50 8.59 -34.57
CA GLU A 207 -4.27 8.89 -36.01
C GLU A 207 -3.69 7.72 -36.83
N GLU A 208 -3.88 6.46 -36.40
CA GLU A 208 -3.44 5.29 -37.22
C GLU A 208 -4.54 4.63 -38.09
N SER A 209 -5.78 5.15 -38.09
CA SER A 209 -6.87 4.59 -38.90
C SER A 209 -7.05 5.22 -40.30
N LYS A 210 -6.14 6.12 -40.76
CA LYS A 210 -6.26 6.78 -42.08
C LYS A 210 -5.29 6.35 -43.19
N MET A 211 -4.39 5.39 -42.99
CA MET A 211 -3.45 4.98 -44.06
C MET A 211 -3.61 3.56 -44.64
N ARG A 212 -4.75 2.89 -44.37
CA ARG A 212 -5.14 1.65 -45.08
C ARG A 212 -6.46 1.81 -45.82
N GLY A 213 -6.48 2.73 -46.77
CA GLY A 213 -7.67 3.02 -47.56
C GLY A 213 -7.39 3.68 -48.90
N CYS A 214 -6.39 3.21 -49.67
CA CYS A 214 -6.36 3.43 -51.12
C CYS A 214 -5.30 2.54 -51.81
N ARG A 215 -5.69 1.30 -52.15
CA ARG A 215 -5.12 0.55 -53.27
C ARG A 215 -6.21 -0.35 -53.84
N ARG A 216 -6.93 0.17 -54.83
CA ARG A 216 -7.39 -0.56 -56.02
C ARG A 216 -7.43 0.43 -57.17
#